data_AF-A0A061IW59-F1
#
_entry.id   AF-A0A061IW59-F1
#
_cell.length_a   1.000
_cell.length_b   1.000
_cell.length_c   1.000
_cell.angle_alpha   90.00
_cell.angle_beta   90.00
_cell.angle_gamma   90.00
#
_symmetry.space_group_name_H-M   'P 1'
#
loop_
_entity.id
_entity.type
_entity.pdbx_description
1 polymer ?
#
loop_
_entity_poly.entity_id
_entity_poly.type
_entity_poly.pdbx_seq_one_letter_code
_entity_poly.pdbx_strand_id
1 'polypeptide(L)'
;MHPPDRLVIHRSTTPGSHPRRNAASSRRSWPSGPSRLEQQQHQRQSLLLRQNKELENSQDATPSNVTPSTRLLSLCQFKGDETTAAGSGHNGPASSGTLQTSSSLLSQGQQPGGLVRGGYALSMLEGPLPAEVREIIYSQCSGERAEVAERHARRLLSTNRRVRVYREELQSAVEEVGDVAQLMQRHQTVQDALRAEMLELDAQIARLVRERQLCELQLSQEEEACQRKEVKLRDANERVNALRSTIDAIAKESLSGYVLLRQLVPNLNVENYIA
;
A
#
# COMPACT_ATOMS: atom_id res chain seq x y z
N MET A 1 37.62 22.57 24.51
CA MET A 1 36.29 22.23 23.95
C MET A 1 35.98 20.80 24.34
N HIS A 2 35.18 20.65 25.38
CA HIS A 2 34.84 19.39 26.04
C HIS A 2 33.81 18.58 25.23
N PRO A 3 33.94 17.25 25.11
CA PRO A 3 32.82 16.38 24.78
C PRO A 3 32.10 15.94 26.08
N PRO A 4 30.75 15.91 26.11
CA PRO A 4 30.03 15.34 27.24
C PRO A 4 29.75 13.83 27.07
N ASP A 5 29.57 13.23 28.23
CA ASP A 5 29.54 11.81 28.54
C ASP A 5 28.42 11.00 27.89
N ARG A 6 28.76 9.75 27.54
CA ARG A 6 27.82 8.73 27.08
C ARG A 6 27.45 7.84 28.27
N LEU A 7 26.21 8.00 28.73
CA LEU A 7 25.60 7.20 29.80
C LEU A 7 25.57 5.71 29.46
N VAL A 8 26.19 4.90 30.32
CA VAL A 8 26.14 3.44 30.37
C VAL A 8 24.92 3.03 31.19
N ILE A 9 23.97 2.32 30.58
CA ILE A 9 22.84 1.72 31.30
C ILE A 9 23.21 0.28 31.66
N HIS A 10 23.41 0.06 32.96
CA HIS A 10 23.46 -1.25 33.58
C HIS A 10 22.07 -1.91 33.57
N ARG A 11 21.99 -3.18 33.17
CA ARG A 11 20.88 -4.07 33.56
C ARG A 11 21.43 -5.33 34.20
N SER A 12 21.26 -5.39 35.51
CA SER A 12 21.38 -6.57 36.35
C SER A 12 20.14 -7.45 36.16
N THR A 13 20.31 -8.76 36.00
CA THR A 13 19.30 -9.76 36.38
C THR A 13 19.93 -11.15 36.45
N THR A 14 19.95 -11.72 37.64
CA THR A 14 19.93 -13.15 37.96
C THR A 14 18.79 -13.34 38.99
N PRO A 15 18.39 -14.55 39.42
CA PRO A 15 18.69 -15.91 38.95
C PRO A 15 17.41 -16.80 38.79
N GLY A 16 17.57 -18.04 38.32
CA GLY A 16 16.79 -19.16 38.91
C GLY A 16 16.18 -20.22 37.98
N SER A 17 16.74 -21.44 38.11
CA SER A 17 16.11 -22.76 38.01
C SER A 17 16.34 -23.61 36.75
N HIS A 18 16.99 -24.76 36.99
CA HIS A 18 17.00 -25.94 36.15
C HIS A 18 15.66 -26.71 36.27
N PRO A 19 15.34 -27.62 35.33
CA PRO A 19 15.82 -29.00 35.50
C PRO A 19 16.40 -29.65 34.24
N ARG A 20 17.12 -30.72 34.53
CA ARG A 20 17.85 -31.65 33.67
C ARG A 20 16.98 -32.90 33.47
N ARG A 21 16.78 -33.41 32.24
CA ARG A 21 17.06 -34.81 31.83
C ARG A 21 16.32 -35.31 30.57
N ASN A 22 17.12 -36.07 29.80
CA ASN A 22 16.82 -37.30 29.06
C ASN A 22 16.38 -37.24 27.59
N ALA A 23 17.37 -37.60 26.77
CA ALA A 23 17.22 -38.21 25.46
C ALA A 23 16.69 -39.65 25.57
N ALA A 24 15.81 -40.04 24.65
CA ALA A 24 15.76 -41.36 24.02
C ALA A 24 14.79 -41.37 22.82
N SER A 25 15.36 -41.60 21.64
CA SER A 25 14.82 -42.33 20.48
C SER A 25 13.30 -42.37 20.20
N SER A 26 12.90 -41.92 19.01
CA SER A 26 12.06 -42.76 18.14
C SER A 26 12.20 -42.34 16.67
N ARG A 27 12.62 -43.31 15.86
CA ARG A 27 12.78 -43.23 14.41
C ARG A 27 11.41 -43.18 13.74
N ARG A 28 11.13 -42.16 12.92
CA ARG A 28 10.24 -42.25 11.75
C ARG A 28 10.74 -41.28 10.68
N SER A 29 11.57 -41.81 9.79
CA SER A 29 11.99 -41.16 8.53
C SER A 29 10.81 -41.12 7.57
N TRP A 30 10.30 -39.92 7.32
CA TRP A 30 9.42 -39.61 6.19
C TRP A 30 10.29 -39.02 5.07
N PRO A 31 9.96 -39.26 3.79
CA PRO A 31 10.70 -38.64 2.69
C PRO A 31 10.41 -37.15 2.67
N SER A 32 11.39 -36.35 3.10
CA SER A 32 11.38 -34.90 2.95
C SER A 32 11.43 -34.56 1.46
N GLY A 33 10.31 -34.05 0.92
CA GLY A 33 10.33 -33.31 -0.34
C GLY A 33 11.22 -32.06 -0.22
N PRO A 34 11.69 -31.49 -1.35
CA PRO A 34 12.59 -30.34 -1.32
C PRO A 34 11.96 -29.21 -0.52
N SER A 35 12.72 -28.71 0.47
CA SER A 35 12.24 -27.64 1.34
C SER A 35 11.96 -26.39 0.49
N ARG A 36 10.89 -25.66 0.83
CA ARG A 36 10.47 -24.41 0.15
C ARG A 36 11.61 -23.39 -0.04
N LEU A 37 12.64 -23.46 0.81
CA LEU A 37 13.89 -22.69 0.70
C LEU A 37 14.81 -23.14 -0.44
N GLU A 38 14.96 -24.44 -0.69
CA GLU A 38 15.73 -24.96 -1.83
C GLU A 38 15.05 -24.62 -3.16
N GLN A 39 13.71 -24.71 -3.22
CA GLN A 39 12.96 -24.37 -4.41
C GLN A 39 13.07 -22.87 -4.74
N GLN A 40 13.07 -22.01 -3.72
CA GLN A 40 13.29 -20.57 -3.88
C GLN A 40 14.73 -20.23 -4.30
N GLN A 41 15.73 -20.98 -3.82
CA GLN A 41 17.12 -20.77 -4.18
C GLN A 41 17.41 -21.24 -5.61
N HIS A 42 16.82 -22.35 -6.05
CA HIS A 42 16.90 -22.82 -7.45
C HIS A 42 16.23 -21.84 -8.42
N GLN A 43 15.10 -21.25 -8.03
CA GLN A 43 14.43 -20.24 -8.85
C GLN A 43 15.28 -18.97 -9.00
N ARG A 44 15.94 -18.49 -7.93
CA ARG A 44 16.89 -17.37 -8.02
C ARG A 44 18.11 -17.68 -8.89
N GLN A 45 18.68 -18.88 -8.79
CA GLN A 45 19.81 -19.26 -9.67
C GLN A 45 19.39 -19.37 -11.14
N SER A 46 18.19 -19.89 -11.43
CA SER A 46 17.68 -19.97 -12.80
C SER A 46 17.46 -18.59 -13.44
N LEU A 47 17.02 -17.61 -12.65
CA LEU A 47 16.84 -16.22 -13.09
C LEU A 47 18.18 -15.54 -13.41
N LEU A 48 19.21 -15.79 -12.61
CA LEU A 48 20.56 -15.26 -12.87
C LEU A 48 21.19 -15.87 -14.13
N LEU A 49 21.03 -17.19 -14.34
CA LEU A 49 21.50 -17.86 -15.55
C LEU A 49 20.79 -17.37 -16.82
N ARG A 50 19.50 -17.05 -16.73
CA ARG A 50 18.74 -16.52 -17.87
C ARG A 50 19.16 -15.09 -18.23
N GLN A 51 19.48 -14.26 -17.24
CA GLN A 51 19.93 -12.89 -17.47
C GLN A 51 21.33 -12.83 -18.12
N ASN A 52 22.22 -13.76 -17.75
CA ASN A 52 23.54 -13.87 -18.40
C ASN A 52 23.45 -14.37 -19.85
N LYS A 53 22.45 -15.23 -20.16
CA LYS A 53 22.25 -15.74 -21.52
C LYS A 53 21.66 -14.70 -22.49
N GLU A 54 20.97 -13.68 -21.98
CA GLU A 54 20.47 -12.56 -22.81
C GLU A 54 21.58 -11.52 -23.12
N LEU A 55 22.60 -11.41 -22.27
CA LEU A 55 23.78 -10.56 -22.51
C LEU A 55 24.74 -11.14 -23.55
N GLU A 56 24.86 -12.46 -23.64
CA GLU A 56 25.76 -13.13 -24.59
C GLU A 56 25.19 -13.17 -26.03
N ASN A 57 23.87 -13.06 -26.18
CA ASN A 57 23.20 -13.14 -27.49
C ASN A 57 23.06 -11.79 -28.22
N SER A 58 23.60 -10.71 -27.65
CA SER A 58 23.52 -9.34 -28.20
C SER A 58 24.81 -8.87 -28.90
N GLN A 59 25.81 -9.75 -29.09
CA GLN A 59 27.11 -9.37 -29.67
C GLN A 59 27.28 -9.68 -31.16
N ASP A 60 26.30 -10.31 -31.82
CA ASP A 60 26.36 -10.60 -33.26
C ASP A 60 25.26 -9.85 -34.04
N ALA A 61 25.45 -8.55 -34.28
CA ALA A 61 24.75 -7.84 -35.35
C ALA A 61 25.64 -6.74 -35.94
N THR A 62 26.23 -7.03 -37.10
CA THR A 62 26.98 -6.09 -37.94
C THR A 62 26.04 -5.08 -38.62
N PRO A 63 26.45 -3.83 -38.87
CA PRO A 63 25.57 -2.77 -39.34
C PRO A 63 25.51 -2.71 -40.86
N SER A 64 24.30 -2.58 -41.43
CA SER A 64 24.07 -2.26 -42.84
C SER A 64 23.22 -0.99 -42.95
N ASN A 65 23.76 -0.02 -43.68
CA ASN A 65 23.17 1.26 -44.07
C ASN A 65 21.77 1.11 -44.73
N VAL A 66 20.93 2.15 -44.58
CA VAL A 66 20.30 2.98 -45.66
C VAL A 66 18.92 3.57 -45.22
N THR A 67 18.91 4.92 -45.13
CA THR A 67 17.82 5.95 -45.17
C THR A 67 16.63 5.95 -44.18
N PRO A 68 16.45 7.04 -43.41
CA PRO A 68 15.16 7.41 -42.84
C PRO A 68 14.38 8.36 -43.77
N SER A 69 13.24 7.91 -44.28
CA SER A 69 12.22 8.75 -44.90
C SER A 69 11.48 9.53 -43.80
N THR A 70 11.59 10.85 -43.85
CA THR A 70 10.97 11.80 -42.92
C THR A 70 9.45 11.84 -43.14
N ARG A 71 8.65 11.47 -42.12
CA ARG A 71 7.27 11.96 -41.99
C ARG A 71 7.04 12.40 -40.55
N LEU A 72 6.70 13.67 -40.43
CA LEU A 72 6.49 14.45 -39.23
C LEU A 72 5.30 13.90 -38.41
N LEU A 73 5.48 13.83 -37.10
CA LEU A 73 4.42 13.58 -36.14
C LEU A 73 3.52 14.82 -36.04
N SER A 74 2.21 14.57 -36.18
CA SER A 74 1.14 15.53 -36.04
C SER A 74 0.87 15.86 -34.57
N LEU A 75 0.71 17.15 -34.33
CA LEU A 75 0.52 17.87 -33.07
C LEU A 75 -0.77 17.45 -32.31
N CYS A 76 -0.64 17.04 -31.05
CA CYS A 76 -1.78 16.99 -30.11
C CYS A 76 -2.00 18.38 -29.51
N GLN A 77 -3.11 19.03 -29.86
CA GLN A 77 -3.59 20.28 -29.27
C GLN A 77 -4.31 19.99 -27.94
N PHE A 78 -3.87 20.66 -26.87
CA PHE A 78 -4.66 20.82 -25.64
C PHE A 78 -5.62 22.01 -25.84
N LYS A 79 -6.92 21.75 -25.74
CA LYS A 79 -7.97 22.78 -25.73
C LYS A 79 -8.39 23.03 -24.28
N GLY A 80 -8.11 24.23 -23.78
CA GLY A 80 -8.70 24.77 -22.55
C GLY A 80 -9.93 25.60 -22.90
N ASP A 81 -11.05 25.32 -22.24
CA ASP A 81 -12.24 26.18 -22.28
C ASP A 81 -12.50 26.68 -20.84
N GLU A 82 -12.23 27.98 -20.62
CA GLU A 82 -12.79 28.79 -19.54
C GLU A 82 -14.01 29.55 -20.10
N THR A 83 -15.16 29.49 -19.44
CA THR A 83 -16.16 30.58 -19.49
C THR A 83 -17.09 30.59 -18.27
N THR A 84 -16.76 31.51 -17.35
CA THR A 84 -17.55 32.44 -16.53
C THR A 84 -19.09 32.35 -16.40
N ALA A 85 -19.59 32.41 -15.16
CA ALA A 85 -20.71 33.26 -14.66
C ALA A 85 -20.77 33.16 -13.11
N ALA A 86 -20.39 34.17 -12.32
CA ALA A 86 -21.12 35.38 -11.89
C ALA A 86 -22.26 35.15 -10.87
N GLY A 87 -22.13 35.76 -9.67
CA GLY A 87 -23.18 35.95 -8.66
C GLY A 87 -22.64 36.00 -7.22
N SER A 88 -22.20 37.16 -6.71
CA SER A 88 -22.91 37.98 -5.69
C SER A 88 -23.13 37.23 -4.36
N GLY A 89 -22.45 37.46 -3.23
CA GLY A 89 -22.04 38.72 -2.62
C GLY A 89 -22.84 38.91 -1.32
N HIS A 90 -22.23 38.72 -0.13
CA HIS A 90 -22.43 39.57 1.06
C HIS A 90 -21.58 39.16 2.28
N ASN A 91 -21.13 40.20 2.98
CA ASN A 91 -20.25 40.22 4.14
C ASN A 91 -20.98 39.91 5.45
N GLY A 92 -20.23 39.43 6.45
CA GLY A 92 -20.53 39.67 7.86
C GLY A 92 -19.89 38.68 8.84
N PRO A 93 -18.87 39.10 9.62
CA PRO A 93 -18.48 38.44 10.85
C PRO A 93 -18.91 39.29 12.05
N ALA A 94 -19.90 38.83 12.82
CA ALA A 94 -20.19 39.40 14.14
C ALA A 94 -20.94 38.42 15.06
N SER A 95 -20.24 38.07 16.14
CA SER A 95 -20.69 38.01 17.54
C SER A 95 -21.73 37.00 18.05
N SER A 96 -21.25 36.25 19.05
CA SER A 96 -21.82 36.03 20.40
C SER A 96 -23.19 35.35 20.56
N GLY A 97 -23.15 34.17 21.16
CA GLY A 97 -24.32 33.48 21.71
C GLY A 97 -23.92 32.47 22.78
N THR A 98 -23.73 32.97 23.98
CA THR A 98 -23.61 32.28 25.27
C THR A 98 -24.74 31.26 25.48
N LEU A 99 -24.43 29.99 25.78
CA LEU A 99 -25.21 29.18 26.72
C LEU A 99 -24.28 28.19 27.45
N GLN A 100 -24.00 28.54 28.71
CA GLN A 100 -23.63 27.60 29.75
C GLN A 100 -24.86 26.77 30.12
N THR A 101 -24.70 25.45 30.25
CA THR A 101 -25.57 24.64 31.09
C THR A 101 -24.70 23.72 31.93
N SER A 102 -24.34 24.22 33.10
CA SER A 102 -24.08 23.41 34.28
C SER A 102 -25.41 22.99 34.90
N SER A 103 -25.55 21.72 35.27
CA SER A 103 -26.34 21.30 36.44
C SER A 103 -26.01 19.86 36.80
N SER A 104 -25.44 19.74 37.99
CA SER A 104 -25.35 18.57 38.85
C SER A 104 -26.73 17.97 39.14
N LEU A 105 -26.79 16.67 39.44
CA LEU A 105 -27.14 16.18 40.79
C LEU A 105 -27.17 14.64 40.81
N LEU A 106 -26.59 14.13 41.89
CA LEU A 106 -26.56 12.74 42.32
C LEU A 106 -27.96 12.11 42.34
N SER A 107 -28.06 10.89 41.84
CA SER A 107 -28.98 9.90 42.37
C SER A 107 -28.19 8.64 42.70
N GLN A 108 -27.89 8.55 43.99
CA GLN A 108 -27.51 7.36 44.73
C GLN A 108 -28.51 6.24 44.42
N GLY A 109 -28.12 5.35 43.51
CA GLY A 109 -28.82 4.11 43.19
C GLY A 109 -27.93 2.94 43.56
N GLN A 110 -27.98 2.56 44.83
CA GLN A 110 -27.36 1.35 45.34
C GLN A 110 -28.03 0.13 44.67
N GLN A 111 -27.35 -0.49 43.73
CA GLN A 111 -27.73 -1.78 43.15
C GLN A 111 -26.51 -2.71 43.26
N PRO A 112 -26.58 -3.80 44.05
CA PRO A 112 -25.56 -4.82 44.03
C PRO A 112 -25.79 -5.67 42.77
N GLY A 113 -25.28 -5.20 41.63
CA GLY A 113 -25.22 -5.97 40.40
C GLY A 113 -24.15 -7.05 40.52
N GLY A 114 -24.40 -8.05 41.36
CA GLY A 114 -23.55 -9.21 41.48
C GLY A 114 -23.40 -9.88 40.12
N LEU A 115 -22.16 -9.96 39.65
CA LEU A 115 -21.71 -11.01 38.74
C LEU A 115 -22.05 -12.35 39.39
N VAL A 116 -23.26 -12.84 39.15
CA VAL A 116 -23.61 -14.24 39.44
C VAL A 116 -22.88 -15.05 38.38
N ARG A 117 -21.61 -15.32 38.66
CA ARG A 117 -20.80 -16.33 38.00
C ARG A 117 -21.65 -17.61 37.99
N GLY A 118 -22.11 -17.98 36.79
CA GLY A 118 -23.20 -18.92 36.51
C GLY A 118 -22.94 -20.38 36.91
N GLY A 119 -22.80 -20.62 38.21
CA GLY A 119 -22.66 -21.96 38.77
C GLY A 119 -23.38 -22.18 40.10
N TYR A 120 -23.75 -21.12 40.82
CA TYR A 120 -24.23 -21.24 42.21
C TYR A 120 -25.72 -20.91 42.40
N ALA A 121 -26.40 -20.39 41.37
CA ALA A 121 -27.80 -19.97 41.48
C ALA A 121 -28.81 -21.12 41.35
N LEU A 122 -28.39 -22.33 40.97
CA LEU A 122 -29.30 -23.48 40.80
C LEU A 122 -29.66 -24.15 42.13
N SER A 123 -28.80 -24.07 43.15
CA SER A 123 -29.03 -24.69 44.46
C SER A 123 -29.94 -23.87 45.39
N MET A 124 -30.26 -22.62 45.04
CA MET A 124 -31.18 -21.76 45.81
C MET A 124 -32.63 -21.79 45.30
N LEU A 125 -32.94 -22.65 44.32
CA LEU A 125 -34.26 -22.70 43.69
C LEU A 125 -35.19 -23.77 44.26
N GLU A 126 -34.72 -24.58 45.21
CA GLU A 126 -35.57 -25.48 46.00
C GLU A 126 -36.22 -24.71 47.17
N GLY A 127 -37.08 -23.76 46.82
CA GLY A 127 -38.06 -23.24 47.75
C GLY A 127 -39.13 -24.29 48.08
N PRO A 128 -39.91 -24.09 49.16
CA PRO A 128 -41.08 -24.94 49.42
C PRO A 128 -42.05 -24.90 48.24
N LEU A 129 -42.76 -26.02 47.99
CA LEU A 129 -43.76 -26.09 46.92
C LEU A 129 -44.80 -24.96 47.11
N PRO A 130 -45.24 -24.26 46.04
CA PRO A 130 -46.27 -23.23 46.16
C PRO A 130 -47.49 -23.74 46.94
N ALA A 131 -48.05 -22.88 47.79
CA ALA A 131 -49.10 -23.27 48.74
C ALA A 131 -50.32 -23.85 48.02
N GLU A 132 -50.65 -23.28 46.86
CA GLU A 132 -51.76 -23.67 46.00
C GLU A 132 -51.58 -25.09 45.46
N VAL A 133 -50.36 -25.43 45.01
CA VAL A 133 -50.05 -26.78 44.50
C VAL A 133 -50.06 -27.78 45.65
N ARG A 134 -49.61 -27.37 46.84
CA ARG A 134 -49.64 -28.20 48.05
C ARG A 134 -51.08 -28.51 48.48
N GLU A 135 -51.94 -27.50 48.52
CA GLU A 135 -53.36 -27.64 48.85
C GLU A 135 -54.09 -28.58 47.88
N ILE A 136 -53.82 -28.48 46.57
CA ILE A 136 -54.36 -29.38 45.56
C ILE A 136 -53.90 -30.83 45.82
N ILE A 137 -52.62 -31.04 46.13
CA ILE A 137 -52.09 -32.39 46.40
C ILE A 137 -52.72 -32.99 47.65
N TYR A 138 -52.82 -32.24 48.75
CA TYR A 138 -53.35 -32.73 50.02
C TYR A 138 -54.89 -32.78 50.07
N SER A 139 -55.60 -32.14 49.13
CA SER A 139 -57.05 -32.31 48.95
C SER A 139 -57.42 -33.54 48.11
N GLN A 140 -56.53 -33.99 47.21
CA GLN A 140 -56.77 -35.14 46.32
C GLN A 140 -56.07 -36.43 46.77
N CYS A 141 -54.98 -36.32 47.52
CA CYS A 141 -54.18 -37.43 48.04
C CYS A 141 -54.03 -37.29 49.56
N SER A 142 -53.98 -38.42 50.28
CA SER A 142 -53.72 -38.45 51.72
C SER A 142 -52.57 -39.40 52.09
N GLY A 143 -51.95 -39.16 53.24
CA GLY A 143 -50.82 -39.96 53.74
C GLY A 143 -49.60 -39.95 52.82
N GLU A 144 -48.93 -41.10 52.72
CA GLU A 144 -47.67 -41.26 51.98
C GLU A 144 -47.77 -40.89 50.48
N ARG A 145 -48.96 -41.08 49.87
CA ARG A 145 -49.18 -40.72 48.46
C ARG A 145 -49.11 -39.22 48.21
N ALA A 146 -49.57 -38.40 49.16
CA ALA A 146 -49.49 -36.95 49.06
C ALA A 146 -48.03 -36.45 49.13
N GLU A 147 -47.21 -37.04 50.00
CA GLU A 147 -45.80 -36.70 50.12
C GLU A 147 -44.99 -37.09 48.87
N VAL A 148 -45.29 -38.24 48.28
CA VAL A 148 -44.69 -38.67 46.99
C VAL A 148 -45.08 -37.69 45.89
N ALA A 149 -46.37 -37.34 45.79
CA ALA A 149 -46.87 -36.36 44.82
C ALA A 149 -46.21 -34.98 44.99
N GLU A 150 -46.06 -34.50 46.23
CA GLU A 150 -45.35 -33.25 46.51
C GLU A 150 -43.87 -33.31 46.08
N ARG A 151 -43.15 -34.40 46.38
CA ARG A 151 -41.77 -34.59 45.93
C ARG A 151 -41.66 -34.63 44.41
N HIS A 152 -42.64 -35.20 43.71
CA HIS A 152 -42.67 -35.18 42.24
C HIS A 152 -43.00 -33.79 41.70
N ALA A 153 -43.97 -33.08 42.28
CA ALA A 153 -44.32 -31.72 41.87
C ALA A 153 -43.14 -30.75 42.04
N ARG A 154 -42.43 -30.81 43.17
CA ARG A 154 -41.21 -30.01 43.40
C ARG A 154 -40.14 -30.29 42.33
N ARG A 155 -39.87 -31.57 42.06
CA ARG A 155 -38.91 -32.00 41.03
C ARG A 155 -39.32 -31.54 39.63
N LEU A 156 -40.60 -31.59 39.30
CA LEU A 156 -41.13 -31.14 38.00
C LEU A 156 -41.00 -29.63 37.84
N LEU A 157 -41.37 -28.84 38.85
CA LEU A 157 -41.27 -27.37 38.80
C LEU A 157 -39.80 -26.91 38.73
N SER A 158 -38.92 -27.53 39.52
CA SER A 158 -37.48 -27.25 39.47
C SER A 158 -36.89 -27.58 38.09
N THR A 159 -37.22 -28.76 37.55
CA THR A 159 -36.80 -29.16 36.20
C THR A 159 -37.35 -28.20 35.13
N ASN A 160 -38.63 -27.83 35.19
CA ASN A 160 -39.24 -26.93 34.22
C ASN A 160 -38.59 -25.54 34.24
N ARG A 161 -38.31 -25.00 35.43
CA ARG A 161 -37.58 -23.73 35.57
C ARG A 161 -36.18 -23.79 34.95
N ARG A 162 -35.43 -24.87 35.21
CA ARG A 162 -34.10 -25.07 34.61
C ARG A 162 -34.16 -25.18 33.10
N VAL A 163 -35.13 -25.92 32.58
CA VAL A 163 -35.37 -26.03 31.12
C VAL A 163 -35.68 -24.67 30.51
N ARG A 164 -36.45 -23.82 31.19
CA ARG A 164 -36.73 -22.46 30.70
C ARG A 164 -35.45 -21.64 30.58
N VAL A 165 -34.60 -21.64 31.63
CA VAL A 165 -33.30 -20.94 31.60
C VAL A 165 -32.42 -21.48 30.46
N TYR A 166 -32.30 -22.80 30.30
CA TYR A 166 -31.50 -23.37 29.21
C TYR A 166 -32.04 -23.04 27.82
N ARG A 167 -33.36 -22.86 27.67
CA ARG A 167 -33.94 -22.40 26.40
C ARG A 167 -33.62 -20.94 26.12
N GLU A 168 -33.67 -20.09 27.14
CA GLU A 168 -33.28 -18.67 27.03
C GLU A 168 -31.78 -18.54 26.71
N GLU A 169 -30.91 -19.29 27.41
CA GLU A 169 -29.47 -19.33 27.14
C GLU A 169 -29.17 -19.86 25.73
N LEU A 170 -29.87 -20.91 25.29
CA LEU A 170 -29.74 -21.44 23.93
C LEU A 170 -30.13 -20.38 22.88
N GLN A 171 -31.23 -19.67 23.11
CA GLN A 171 -31.66 -18.61 22.20
C GLN A 171 -30.60 -17.49 22.12
N SER A 172 -30.07 -17.04 23.27
CA SER A 172 -28.98 -16.05 23.32
C SER A 172 -27.74 -16.54 22.55
N ALA A 173 -27.34 -17.79 22.75
CA ALA A 173 -26.19 -18.36 22.05
C ALA A 173 -26.40 -18.47 20.52
N VAL A 174 -27.62 -18.75 20.07
CA VAL A 174 -27.96 -18.78 18.64
C VAL A 174 -27.89 -17.38 18.03
N GLU A 175 -28.38 -16.36 18.74
CA GLU A 175 -28.30 -14.96 18.30
C GLU A 175 -26.83 -14.50 18.19
N GLU A 176 -26.00 -14.80 19.20
CA GLU A 176 -24.56 -14.49 19.18
C GLU A 176 -23.82 -15.16 18.01
N VAL A 177 -24.12 -16.43 17.72
CA VAL A 177 -23.55 -17.12 16.55
C VAL A 177 -23.98 -16.43 15.25
N GLY A 178 -25.23 -15.98 15.17
CA GLY A 178 -25.73 -15.19 14.04
C GLY A 178 -24.95 -13.89 13.84
N ASP A 179 -24.72 -13.14 14.91
CA ASP A 179 -23.97 -11.88 14.87
C ASP A 179 -22.51 -12.09 14.44
N VAL A 180 -21.85 -13.12 14.98
CA VAL A 180 -20.48 -13.48 14.59
C VAL A 180 -20.43 -13.91 13.13
N ALA A 181 -21.40 -14.70 12.66
CA ALA A 181 -21.46 -15.12 11.25
C ALA A 181 -21.63 -13.91 10.32
N GLN A 182 -22.51 -12.95 10.66
CA GLN A 182 -22.66 -11.71 9.89
C GLN A 182 -21.38 -10.87 9.88
N LEU A 183 -20.70 -10.77 11.03
CA LEU A 183 -19.44 -10.05 11.13
C LEU A 183 -18.36 -10.70 10.25
N MET A 184 -18.24 -12.03 10.28
CA MET A 184 -17.33 -12.78 9.42
C MET A 184 -17.63 -12.56 7.94
N GLN A 185 -18.91 -12.57 7.55
CA GLN A 185 -19.32 -12.30 6.18
C GLN A 185 -18.90 -10.89 5.73
N ARG A 186 -19.14 -9.87 6.55
CA ARG A 186 -18.71 -8.49 6.26
C ARG A 186 -17.19 -8.40 6.14
N HIS A 187 -16.47 -9.05 7.05
CA HIS A 187 -15.02 -9.08 7.00
C HIS A 187 -14.51 -9.73 5.71
N GLN A 188 -15.12 -10.83 5.29
CA GLN A 188 -14.79 -11.49 4.03
C GLN A 188 -15.03 -10.56 2.83
N THR A 189 -16.17 -9.87 2.77
CA THR A 189 -16.44 -8.88 1.71
C THR A 189 -15.39 -7.78 1.66
N VAL A 190 -14.99 -7.25 2.82
CA VAL A 190 -13.93 -6.24 2.90
C VAL A 190 -12.58 -6.80 2.44
N GLN A 191 -12.23 -8.02 2.85
CA GLN A 191 -11.00 -8.67 2.38
C GLN A 191 -11.01 -8.85 0.86
N ASP A 192 -12.13 -9.27 0.28
CA ASP A 192 -12.25 -9.47 -1.16
C ASP A 192 -12.16 -8.15 -1.93
N ALA A 193 -12.79 -7.08 -1.42
CA ALA A 193 -12.64 -5.74 -1.98
C ALA A 193 -11.17 -5.27 -1.93
N LEU A 194 -10.49 -5.43 -0.79
CA LEU A 194 -9.08 -5.05 -0.66
C LEU A 194 -8.17 -5.86 -1.60
N ARG A 195 -8.44 -7.16 -1.79
CA ARG A 195 -7.70 -7.97 -2.77
C ARG A 195 -7.91 -7.47 -4.20
N ALA A 196 -9.12 -7.07 -4.56
CA ALA A 196 -9.41 -6.52 -5.89
C ALA A 196 -8.67 -5.19 -6.11
N GLU A 197 -8.70 -4.27 -5.14
CA GLU A 197 -7.96 -3.01 -5.18
C GLU A 197 -6.45 -3.24 -5.33
N MET A 198 -5.88 -4.20 -4.60
CA MET A 198 -4.47 -4.55 -4.75
C MET A 198 -4.13 -5.01 -6.17
N LEU A 199 -4.98 -5.85 -6.78
CA LEU A 199 -4.78 -6.32 -8.15
C LEU A 199 -4.87 -5.17 -9.17
N GLU A 200 -5.78 -4.22 -8.96
CA GLU A 200 -5.91 -3.04 -9.81
C GLU A 200 -4.66 -2.14 -9.71
N LEU A 201 -4.18 -1.89 -8.48
CA LEU A 201 -2.96 -1.12 -8.26
C LEU A 201 -1.74 -1.80 -8.89
N ASP A 202 -1.60 -3.11 -8.77
CA ASP A 202 -0.51 -3.87 -9.42
C ASP A 202 -0.57 -3.73 -10.95
N ALA A 203 -1.78 -3.78 -11.54
CA ALA A 203 -1.97 -3.58 -12.98
C ALA A 203 -1.62 -2.14 -13.41
N GLN A 204 -1.98 -1.14 -12.60
CA GLN A 204 -1.64 0.26 -12.85
C GLN A 204 -0.13 0.50 -12.75
N ILE A 205 0.52 -0.06 -11.74
CA ILE A 205 1.98 0.00 -11.59
C ILE A 205 2.66 -0.63 -12.82
N ALA A 206 2.22 -1.81 -13.24
CA ALA A 206 2.78 -2.45 -14.44
C ALA A 206 2.59 -1.60 -15.71
N ARG A 207 1.46 -0.90 -15.84
CA ARG A 207 1.22 0.05 -16.93
C ARG A 207 2.19 1.23 -16.88
N LEU A 208 2.32 1.87 -15.72
CA LEU A 208 3.22 3.03 -15.53
C LEU A 208 4.69 2.64 -15.76
N VAL A 209 5.10 1.43 -15.37
CA VAL A 209 6.45 0.93 -15.64
C VAL A 209 6.69 0.80 -17.15
N ARG A 210 5.73 0.28 -17.91
CA ARG A 210 5.84 0.20 -19.38
C ARG A 210 5.88 1.60 -20.01
N GLU A 211 5.03 2.52 -19.55
CA GLU A 211 5.02 3.91 -20.02
C GLU A 211 6.37 4.59 -19.74
N ARG A 212 6.94 4.41 -18.55
CA ARG A 212 8.27 4.92 -18.22
C ARG A 212 9.34 4.38 -19.16
N GLN A 213 9.34 3.08 -19.46
CA GLN A 213 10.31 2.49 -20.39
C GLN A 213 10.20 3.09 -21.80
N LEU A 214 8.99 3.37 -22.27
CA LEU A 214 8.78 4.04 -23.56
C LEU A 214 9.33 5.47 -23.54
N CYS A 215 9.09 6.22 -22.46
CA CYS A 215 9.63 7.57 -22.31
C CYS A 215 11.17 7.57 -22.25
N GLU A 216 11.78 6.62 -21.56
CA GLU A 216 13.25 6.47 -21.50
C GLU A 216 13.84 6.18 -22.89
N LEU A 217 13.19 5.33 -23.68
CA LEU A 217 13.60 5.06 -25.06
C LEU A 217 13.49 6.31 -25.93
N GLN A 218 12.38 7.06 -25.82
CA GLN A 218 12.20 8.31 -26.56
C GLN A 218 13.24 9.37 -26.19
N LEU A 219 13.56 9.48 -24.89
CA LEU A 219 14.60 10.38 -24.41
C LEU A 219 15.97 10.03 -25.01
N SER A 220 16.35 8.75 -24.99
CA SER A 220 17.60 8.28 -25.61
C SER A 220 17.67 8.62 -27.11
N GLN A 221 16.56 8.45 -27.84
CA GLN A 221 16.51 8.77 -29.27
C GLN A 221 16.68 10.26 -29.55
N GLU A 222 16.07 11.12 -28.73
CA GLU A 222 16.21 12.57 -28.83
C GLU A 222 17.63 13.03 -28.43
N GLU A 223 18.23 12.43 -27.41
CA GLU A 223 19.62 12.68 -27.02
C GLU A 223 20.59 12.34 -28.16
N GLU A 224 20.45 11.18 -28.79
CA GLU A 224 21.23 10.81 -29.98
C GLU A 224 20.99 11.76 -31.16
N ALA A 225 19.75 12.16 -31.40
CA ALA A 225 19.42 13.12 -32.44
C ALA A 225 20.07 14.50 -32.17
N CYS A 226 20.09 14.93 -30.91
CA CYS A 226 20.74 16.15 -30.47
C CYS A 226 22.26 16.07 -30.68
N GLN A 227 22.91 14.98 -30.24
CA GLN A 227 24.34 14.75 -30.44
C GLN A 227 24.72 14.78 -31.92
N ARG A 228 23.92 14.15 -32.79
CA ARG A 228 24.15 14.20 -34.25
C ARG A 228 24.06 15.62 -34.81
N LYS A 229 23.12 16.43 -34.32
CA LYS A 229 22.99 17.84 -34.72
C LYS A 229 24.16 18.68 -34.20
N GLU A 230 24.62 18.43 -32.98
CA GLU A 230 25.76 19.11 -32.38
C GLU A 230 27.05 18.85 -33.14
N VAL A 231 27.32 17.60 -33.55
CA VAL A 231 28.46 17.26 -34.41
C VAL A 231 28.39 18.03 -35.73
N LYS A 232 27.23 18.00 -36.42
CA LYS A 232 27.05 18.76 -37.67
C LYS A 232 27.24 20.27 -37.50
N LEU A 233 26.80 20.82 -36.37
CA LEU A 233 27.00 22.23 -36.06
C LEU A 233 28.47 22.56 -35.85
N ARG A 234 29.22 21.69 -35.14
CA ARG A 234 30.66 21.83 -34.96
C ARG A 234 31.39 21.80 -36.31
N ASP A 235 31.13 20.80 -37.14
CA ASP A 235 31.75 20.66 -38.47
C ASP A 235 31.47 21.90 -39.36
N ALA A 236 30.22 22.38 -39.34
CA ALA A 236 29.84 23.58 -40.09
C ALA A 236 30.58 24.84 -39.57
N ASN A 237 30.72 24.98 -38.25
CA ASN A 237 31.43 26.09 -37.64
C ASN A 237 32.93 26.05 -37.94
N GLU A 238 33.54 24.87 -37.92
CA GLU A 238 34.93 24.66 -38.33
C GLU A 238 35.14 25.07 -39.79
N ARG A 239 34.24 24.65 -40.68
CA ARG A 239 34.28 25.07 -42.09
C ARG A 239 34.15 26.59 -42.26
N VAL A 240 33.24 27.24 -41.52
CA VAL A 240 33.09 28.70 -41.55
C VAL A 240 34.37 29.39 -41.07
N ASN A 241 34.98 28.90 -39.99
CA ASN A 241 36.23 29.45 -39.47
C ASN A 241 37.39 29.28 -40.45
N ALA A 242 37.50 28.12 -41.10
CA ALA A 242 38.49 27.87 -42.14
C ALA A 242 38.31 28.85 -43.32
N LEU A 243 37.09 29.01 -43.83
CA LEU A 243 36.79 29.94 -44.92
C LEU A 243 37.09 31.40 -44.54
N ARG A 244 36.71 31.83 -43.32
CA ARG A 244 37.04 33.18 -42.83
C ARG A 244 38.55 33.40 -42.78
N SER A 245 39.31 32.45 -42.23
CA SER A 245 40.77 32.50 -42.18
C SER A 245 41.40 32.56 -43.57
N THR A 246 40.90 31.77 -44.53
CA THR A 246 41.37 31.80 -45.92
C THR A 246 41.07 33.13 -46.59
N ILE A 247 39.86 33.69 -46.42
CA ILE A 247 39.50 35.02 -46.94
C ILE A 247 40.41 36.09 -46.36
N ASP A 248 40.65 36.08 -45.05
CA ASP A 248 41.53 37.05 -44.39
C ASP A 248 42.99 36.94 -44.89
N ALA A 249 43.48 35.73 -45.16
CA ALA A 249 44.80 35.51 -45.74
C ALA A 249 44.89 36.08 -47.16
N ILE A 250 43.91 35.75 -48.03
CA ILE A 250 43.83 36.28 -49.40
C ILE A 250 43.69 37.81 -49.37
N ALA A 251 42.89 38.37 -48.48
CA ALA A 251 42.70 39.82 -48.34
C ALA A 251 44.01 40.53 -47.96
N LYS A 252 44.81 39.94 -47.05
CA LYS A 252 46.12 40.49 -46.66
C LYS A 252 47.13 40.42 -47.80
N GLU A 253 47.19 39.29 -48.50
CA GLU A 253 48.08 39.09 -49.65
C GLU A 253 47.70 39.98 -50.84
N SER A 254 46.42 40.05 -51.17
CA SER A 254 45.93 40.92 -52.25
C SER A 254 46.11 42.40 -51.94
N LEU A 255 45.94 42.83 -50.68
CA LEU A 255 46.23 44.21 -50.27
C LEU A 255 47.71 44.55 -50.44
N SER A 256 48.63 43.67 -50.04
CA SER A 256 50.07 43.91 -50.22
C SER A 256 50.46 43.95 -51.71
N GLY A 257 49.89 43.04 -52.51
CA GLY A 257 50.03 43.04 -53.97
C GLY A 257 49.49 44.32 -54.61
N TYR A 258 48.31 44.79 -54.19
CA TYR A 258 47.70 46.03 -54.67
C TYR A 258 48.55 47.26 -54.35
N VAL A 259 49.09 47.35 -53.13
CA VAL A 259 50.01 48.43 -52.74
C VAL A 259 51.27 48.43 -53.60
N LEU A 260 51.88 47.28 -53.84
CA LEU A 260 53.05 47.15 -54.71
C LEU A 260 52.74 47.53 -56.17
N LEU A 261 51.62 47.04 -56.71
CA LEU A 261 51.20 47.33 -58.08
C LEU A 261 50.99 48.83 -58.30
N ARG A 262 50.38 49.52 -57.32
CA ARG A 262 50.18 50.97 -57.35
C ARG A 262 51.50 51.75 -57.31
N GLN A 263 52.53 51.23 -56.65
CA GLN A 263 53.88 51.82 -56.67
C GLN A 263 54.56 51.68 -58.04
N LEU A 264 54.37 50.53 -58.70
CA LEU A 264 55.02 50.23 -59.99
C LEU A 264 54.29 50.83 -61.19
N VAL A 265 52.96 50.87 -61.19
CA VAL A 265 52.14 51.37 -62.30
C VAL A 265 50.98 52.25 -61.77
N PRO A 266 51.23 53.54 -61.47
CA PRO A 266 50.27 54.40 -60.76
C PRO A 266 48.96 54.68 -61.51
N ASN A 267 48.97 54.58 -62.83
CA ASN A 267 47.80 54.88 -63.68
C ASN A 267 46.89 53.66 -63.92
N LEU A 268 47.27 52.47 -63.43
CA LEU A 268 46.46 51.27 -63.58
C LEU A 268 45.36 51.24 -62.52
N ASN A 269 44.10 51.38 -62.93
CA ASN A 269 42.95 51.23 -62.04
C ASN A 269 42.47 49.77 -62.04
N VAL A 270 42.88 49.00 -61.02
CA VAL A 270 42.65 47.55 -60.94
C VAL A 270 41.16 47.22 -60.75
N GLU A 271 40.38 48.11 -60.13
CA GLU A 271 38.95 47.88 -59.88
C GLU A 271 38.12 47.71 -61.17
N ASN A 272 38.59 48.21 -62.31
CA ASN A 272 37.92 48.03 -63.60
C ASN A 272 37.98 46.57 -64.13
N TYR A 273 38.76 45.69 -63.48
CA TYR A 273 39.04 44.34 -63.95
C TYR A 273 38.64 43.25 -62.94
N ILE A 274 38.05 43.62 -61.81
CA ILE A 274 37.54 42.70 -60.78
C ILE A 274 36.01 42.69 -60.93
N ALA A 275 35.48 41.73 -61.68
CA ALA A 275 34.05 41.48 -61.84
C ALA A 275 33.68 40.11 -61.29
#